data_AF-A0A0N1EEQ7-F1
#
_entry.id   AF-A0A0N1EEQ7-F1
#
_cell.length_a   1.000
_cell.length_b   1.000
_cell.length_c   1.000
_cell.angle_alpha   90.00
_cell.angle_beta   90.00
_cell.angle_gamma   90.00
#
_symmetry.space_group_name_H-M   'P 1'
#
loop_
_entity.id
_entity.type
_entity.pdbx_description
1 polymer ?
#
loop_
_entity_poly.entity_id
_entity_poly.type
_entity_poly.pdbx_seq_one_letter_code
_entity_poly.pdbx_strand_id
1 'polypeptide(L)'
;MKKLLISPSQMALGDQEGHIYQNILKQASELSLNLMAVKIENHPEDFLGWCYELLNASRDRINYDLLESAQLPVLKKLHDLLISAISFLQLKTLRVAPWPVVSVFIEQHKDVLALDEQLRLTTYIASIREQTLKDMIPEDLLAFSGKHTSSLDPSNYNFDVEWFSSTKSAKGFHLMLGDLPALFDDALAHIPLEGEVTEADYQEFVVKYLLAFNESNEKPTLAPATRLLAMRRPDVFTPINNTRLDALCSALAITKLNNRDFARYWQDIVQTINNMSWFKMANGESELDQQLVAIKALLPCLFYYADKNTPENSNYIKLLNKPKRATSTGTKKVRRGKESAEILVDRALAAEDMPEHIRAKRDSIISEVQKGRGVNETISLMRTIFG
;
A
#
# COMPACT_ATOMS: atom_id res chain seq x y z
N MET A 1 -22.77 -17.32 -20.40
CA MET A 1 -22.16 -17.96 -19.21
C MET A 1 -21.56 -19.35 -19.49
N LYS A 2 -22.31 -20.38 -19.90
CA LYS A 2 -21.77 -21.76 -20.08
C LYS A 2 -20.46 -21.84 -20.87
N LYS A 3 -20.39 -21.17 -22.02
CA LYS A 3 -19.17 -21.10 -22.86
C LYS A 3 -17.98 -20.49 -22.10
N LEU A 4 -18.23 -19.45 -21.30
CA LEU A 4 -17.20 -18.82 -20.47
C LEU A 4 -16.70 -19.81 -19.41
N LEU A 5 -17.59 -20.47 -18.67
CA LEU A 5 -17.16 -21.38 -17.58
C LEU A 5 -16.30 -22.55 -18.07
N ILE A 6 -16.49 -23.03 -19.30
CA ILE A 6 -15.71 -24.15 -19.85
C ILE A 6 -14.46 -23.71 -20.61
N SER A 7 -14.32 -22.45 -21.01
CA SER A 7 -13.23 -22.03 -21.91
C SER A 7 -11.82 -22.27 -21.34
N PRO A 8 -11.55 -22.17 -20.01
CA PRO A 8 -10.21 -22.43 -19.51
C PRO A 8 -9.72 -23.87 -19.69
N SER A 9 -10.62 -24.86 -19.90
CA SER A 9 -10.17 -26.23 -20.19
C SER A 9 -9.51 -26.38 -21.57
N GLN A 10 -9.68 -25.38 -22.45
CA GLN A 10 -9.05 -25.31 -23.76
C GLN A 10 -7.81 -24.41 -23.75
N MET A 11 -7.54 -23.71 -22.64
CA MET A 11 -6.37 -22.85 -22.47
C MET A 11 -5.17 -23.67 -22.00
N ALA A 12 -3.96 -23.21 -22.32
CA ALA A 12 -2.72 -23.80 -21.82
C ALA A 12 -2.44 -23.37 -20.37
N LEU A 13 -3.19 -23.92 -19.42
CA LEU A 13 -3.01 -23.65 -17.98
C LEU A 13 -1.84 -24.47 -17.42
N GLY A 14 -0.98 -23.84 -16.62
CA GLY A 14 -0.04 -24.57 -15.76
C GLY A 14 -0.74 -25.18 -14.53
N ASP A 15 -0.03 -26.02 -13.78
CA ASP A 15 -0.60 -26.78 -12.65
C ASP A 15 -1.32 -25.89 -11.62
N GLN A 16 -0.71 -24.78 -11.21
CA GLN A 16 -1.31 -23.83 -10.27
C GLN A 16 -2.58 -23.18 -10.84
N GLU A 17 -2.57 -22.79 -12.10
CA GLU A 17 -3.73 -22.18 -12.79
C GLU A 17 -4.86 -23.18 -12.93
N GLY A 18 -4.54 -24.44 -13.25
CA GLY A 18 -5.49 -25.55 -13.25
C GLY A 18 -6.16 -25.75 -11.89
N HIS A 19 -5.38 -25.77 -10.81
CA HIS A 19 -5.95 -25.86 -9.45
C HIS A 19 -6.83 -24.67 -9.08
N ILE A 20 -6.42 -23.44 -9.43
CA ILE A 20 -7.22 -22.22 -9.24
C ILE A 20 -8.55 -22.33 -10.00
N TYR A 21 -8.50 -22.72 -11.27
CA TYR A 21 -9.67 -22.90 -12.11
C TYR A 21 -10.66 -23.92 -11.52
N GLN A 22 -10.19 -25.08 -11.06
CA GLN A 22 -11.06 -26.08 -10.43
C GLN A 22 -11.72 -25.57 -9.14
N ASN A 23 -10.97 -24.83 -8.31
CA ASN A 23 -11.51 -24.24 -7.09
C ASN A 23 -12.59 -23.18 -7.38
N ILE A 24 -12.39 -22.36 -8.42
CA ILE A 24 -13.37 -21.37 -8.89
C ILE A 24 -14.63 -22.09 -9.41
N LEU A 25 -14.47 -23.11 -10.25
CA LEU A 25 -15.60 -23.88 -10.80
C LEU A 25 -16.46 -24.53 -9.72
N LYS A 26 -15.84 -25.02 -8.64
CA LYS A 26 -16.57 -25.58 -7.50
C LYS A 26 -17.52 -24.57 -6.85
N GLN A 27 -17.11 -23.30 -6.76
CA GLN A 27 -18.01 -22.25 -6.23
C GLN A 27 -19.03 -21.80 -7.29
N ALA A 28 -18.61 -21.71 -8.55
CA ALA A 28 -19.49 -21.30 -9.65
C ALA A 28 -20.62 -22.31 -9.92
N SER A 29 -20.41 -23.61 -9.68
CA SER A 29 -21.44 -24.65 -9.85
C SER A 29 -22.61 -24.49 -8.86
N GLU A 30 -22.31 -24.12 -7.61
CA GLU A 30 -23.29 -23.80 -6.56
C GLU A 30 -24.12 -22.54 -6.89
N LEU A 31 -23.60 -21.68 -7.79
CA LEU A 31 -24.24 -20.45 -8.26
C LEU A 31 -24.72 -20.55 -9.71
N SER A 32 -24.74 -21.76 -10.28
CA SER A 32 -24.88 -21.96 -11.72
C SER A 32 -26.14 -21.35 -12.31
N LEU A 33 -27.30 -21.51 -11.67
CA LEU A 33 -28.56 -20.93 -12.17
C LEU A 33 -28.49 -19.39 -12.23
N ASN A 34 -28.02 -18.75 -11.17
CA ASN A 34 -27.89 -17.29 -11.09
C ASN A 34 -26.88 -16.76 -12.12
N LEU A 35 -25.74 -17.44 -12.26
CA LEU A 35 -24.72 -17.10 -13.24
C LEU A 35 -25.20 -17.31 -14.68
N MET A 36 -26.01 -18.33 -14.94
CA MET A 36 -26.54 -18.62 -16.28
C MET A 36 -27.53 -17.55 -16.77
N ALA A 37 -28.19 -16.83 -15.85
CA ALA A 37 -29.02 -15.69 -16.18
C ALA A 37 -28.21 -14.45 -16.64
N VAL A 38 -26.90 -14.43 -16.40
CA VAL A 38 -26.02 -13.33 -16.82
C VAL A 38 -25.61 -13.47 -18.29
N LYS A 39 -25.92 -12.43 -19.08
CA LYS A 39 -25.46 -12.33 -20.47
C LYS A 39 -23.95 -12.06 -20.50
N ILE A 40 -23.23 -12.88 -21.26
CA ILE A 40 -21.78 -12.74 -21.48
C ILE A 40 -21.57 -12.36 -22.94
N GLU A 41 -20.83 -11.27 -23.15
CA GLU A 41 -20.53 -10.72 -24.47
C GLU A 41 -19.04 -10.85 -24.80
N ASN A 42 -18.19 -10.67 -23.79
CA ASN A 42 -16.75 -10.83 -23.90
C ASN A 42 -16.36 -12.28 -23.59
N HIS A 43 -15.49 -12.85 -24.43
CA HIS A 43 -14.99 -14.21 -24.29
C HIS A 43 -13.46 -14.20 -24.39
N PRO A 44 -12.76 -13.90 -23.28
CA PRO A 44 -11.31 -13.83 -23.26
C PRO A 44 -10.65 -15.14 -23.66
N GLU A 45 -9.52 -15.02 -24.39
CA GLU A 45 -8.71 -16.16 -24.85
C GLU A 45 -7.65 -16.59 -23.83
N ASP A 46 -7.34 -15.71 -22.86
CA ASP A 46 -6.39 -15.96 -21.79
C ASP A 46 -7.07 -16.09 -20.41
N PHE A 47 -6.36 -16.73 -19.48
CA PHE A 47 -6.91 -17.05 -18.16
C PHE A 47 -7.10 -15.81 -17.26
N LEU A 48 -6.25 -14.79 -17.41
CA LEU A 48 -6.38 -13.55 -16.64
C LEU A 48 -7.64 -12.78 -17.06
N GLY A 49 -7.82 -12.59 -18.37
CA GLY A 49 -9.03 -12.02 -18.94
C GLY A 49 -10.28 -12.80 -18.52
N TRP A 50 -10.21 -14.14 -18.51
CA TRP A 50 -11.29 -14.99 -18.04
C TRP A 50 -11.66 -14.72 -16.57
N CYS A 51 -10.67 -14.61 -15.68
CA CYS A 51 -10.92 -14.28 -14.27
C CYS A 51 -11.60 -12.91 -14.13
N TYR A 52 -11.16 -11.90 -14.89
CA TYR A 52 -11.79 -10.58 -14.90
C TYR A 52 -13.24 -10.62 -15.37
N GLU A 53 -13.52 -11.29 -16.49
CA GLU A 53 -14.88 -11.40 -17.04
C GLU A 53 -15.82 -12.12 -16.07
N LEU A 54 -15.37 -13.21 -15.45
CA LEU A 54 -16.18 -13.94 -14.47
C LEU A 54 -16.39 -13.14 -13.18
N LEU A 55 -15.38 -12.41 -12.71
CA LEU A 55 -15.52 -11.54 -11.55
C LEU A 55 -16.52 -10.41 -11.83
N ASN A 56 -16.41 -9.74 -12.97
CA ASN A 56 -17.36 -8.71 -13.36
C ASN A 56 -18.77 -9.28 -13.55
N ALA A 57 -18.92 -10.43 -14.19
CA ALA A 57 -20.22 -11.08 -14.38
C ALA A 57 -20.88 -11.45 -13.03
N SER A 58 -20.11 -12.03 -12.11
CA SER A 58 -20.61 -12.49 -10.80
C SER A 58 -20.74 -11.38 -9.77
N ARG A 59 -20.05 -10.25 -9.91
CA ARG A 59 -20.12 -9.13 -8.96
C ARG A 59 -21.06 -8.03 -9.41
N ASP A 60 -20.96 -7.63 -10.67
CA ASP A 60 -21.57 -6.38 -11.18
C ASP A 60 -22.84 -6.63 -12.00
N ARG A 61 -22.96 -7.81 -12.64
CA ARG A 61 -24.08 -8.13 -13.55
C ARG A 61 -25.04 -9.20 -13.03
N ILE A 62 -24.70 -9.87 -11.94
CA ILE A 62 -25.60 -10.84 -11.31
C ILE A 62 -26.79 -10.11 -10.68
N ASN A 63 -27.97 -10.71 -10.76
CA ASN A 63 -29.13 -10.18 -10.06
C ASN A 63 -29.12 -10.67 -8.60
N TYR A 64 -28.78 -9.77 -7.68
CA TYR A 64 -28.72 -10.08 -6.25
C TYR A 64 -30.09 -10.41 -5.64
N ASP A 65 -31.19 -9.91 -6.21
CA ASP A 65 -32.54 -10.20 -5.72
C ASP A 65 -32.95 -11.66 -5.93
N LEU A 66 -32.25 -12.36 -6.83
CA LEU A 66 -32.47 -13.78 -7.13
C LEU A 66 -31.54 -14.70 -6.33
N LEU A 67 -30.66 -14.16 -5.48
CA LEU A 67 -29.77 -14.95 -4.65
C LEU A 67 -30.43 -15.33 -3.33
N GLU A 68 -30.30 -16.60 -2.97
CA GLU A 68 -30.67 -17.06 -1.64
C GLU A 68 -29.62 -16.62 -0.61
N SER A 69 -30.04 -16.39 0.64
CA SER A 69 -29.12 -15.98 1.72
C SER A 69 -27.96 -16.97 1.92
N ALA A 70 -28.19 -18.27 1.67
CA ALA A 70 -27.17 -19.31 1.75
C ALA A 70 -26.11 -19.23 0.63
N GLN A 71 -26.43 -18.58 -0.50
CA GLN A 71 -25.51 -18.42 -1.64
C GLN A 71 -24.58 -17.22 -1.47
N LEU A 72 -24.91 -16.23 -0.62
CA LEU A 72 -24.09 -15.03 -0.42
C LEU A 72 -22.66 -15.34 0.06
N PRO A 73 -22.43 -16.26 1.03
CA PRO A 73 -21.08 -16.66 1.42
C PRO A 73 -20.31 -17.36 0.29
N VAL A 74 -21.00 -18.15 -0.54
CA VAL A 74 -20.41 -18.84 -1.70
C VAL A 74 -20.00 -17.83 -2.76
N LEU A 75 -20.85 -16.84 -3.04
CA LEU A 75 -20.56 -15.75 -3.96
C LEU A 75 -19.36 -14.92 -3.50
N LYS A 76 -19.33 -14.57 -2.22
CA LYS A 76 -18.17 -13.87 -1.64
C LYS A 76 -16.89 -14.70 -1.82
N LYS A 77 -16.95 -16.00 -1.54
CA LYS A 77 -15.79 -16.89 -1.70
C LYS A 77 -15.37 -17.02 -3.18
N LEU A 78 -16.31 -17.03 -4.12
CA LEU A 78 -16.02 -16.96 -5.56
C LEU A 78 -15.27 -15.67 -5.90
N HIS A 79 -15.74 -14.51 -5.39
CA HIS A 79 -15.06 -13.23 -5.58
C HIS A 79 -13.64 -13.24 -4.99
N ASP A 80 -13.48 -13.71 -3.75
CA ASP A 80 -12.17 -13.79 -3.09
C ASP A 80 -11.18 -14.66 -3.88
N LEU A 81 -11.63 -15.81 -4.40
CA LEU A 81 -10.82 -16.67 -5.26
C LEU A 81 -10.43 -15.99 -6.57
N LEU A 82 -11.35 -15.31 -7.23
CA LEU A 82 -11.09 -14.59 -8.48
C LEU A 82 -10.13 -13.41 -8.27
N ILE A 83 -10.31 -12.63 -7.21
CA ILE A 83 -9.41 -11.52 -6.83
C ILE A 83 -8.00 -12.03 -6.56
N SER A 84 -7.89 -13.15 -5.83
CA SER A 84 -6.60 -13.79 -5.56
C SER A 84 -5.96 -14.33 -6.85
N ALA A 85 -6.75 -14.93 -7.75
CA ALA A 85 -6.28 -15.46 -9.03
C ALA A 85 -5.75 -14.33 -9.93
N ILE A 86 -6.50 -13.24 -10.05
CA ILE A 86 -6.10 -12.06 -10.81
C ILE A 86 -4.79 -11.49 -10.27
N SER A 87 -4.69 -11.29 -8.95
CA SER A 87 -3.48 -10.79 -8.31
C SER A 87 -2.27 -11.69 -8.57
N PHE A 88 -2.44 -13.02 -8.45
CA PHE A 88 -1.39 -13.99 -8.75
C PHE A 88 -0.94 -13.90 -10.21
N LEU A 89 -1.88 -13.86 -11.16
CA LEU A 89 -1.60 -13.82 -12.59
C LEU A 89 -0.90 -12.52 -13.00
N GLN A 90 -1.34 -11.38 -12.47
CA GLN A 90 -0.70 -10.08 -12.68
C GLN A 90 0.71 -10.05 -12.08
N LEU A 91 0.91 -10.49 -10.84
CA LEU A 91 2.25 -10.58 -10.26
C LEU A 91 3.16 -11.53 -11.03
N LYS A 92 2.62 -12.63 -11.56
CA LYS A 92 3.38 -13.61 -12.35
C LYS A 92 3.93 -12.98 -13.63
N THR A 93 3.27 -11.97 -14.23
CA THR A 93 3.79 -11.30 -15.44
C THR A 93 5.11 -10.58 -15.18
N LEU A 94 5.34 -10.07 -13.95
CA LEU A 94 6.59 -9.40 -13.57
C LEU A 94 7.84 -10.27 -13.76
N ARG A 95 7.70 -11.60 -13.75
CA ARG A 95 8.83 -12.52 -13.95
C ARG A 95 9.47 -12.41 -15.33
N VAL A 96 8.71 -11.96 -16.32
CA VAL A 96 9.14 -11.94 -17.73
C VAL A 96 8.97 -10.57 -18.38
N ALA A 97 8.19 -9.66 -17.77
CA ALA A 97 7.95 -8.34 -18.31
C ALA A 97 9.24 -7.49 -18.35
N PRO A 98 9.54 -6.80 -19.47
CA PRO A 98 10.54 -5.75 -19.52
C PRO A 98 9.98 -4.44 -18.92
N TRP A 99 10.87 -3.49 -18.62
CA TRP A 99 10.50 -2.20 -18.00
C TRP A 99 9.35 -1.46 -18.71
N PRO A 100 9.35 -1.29 -20.05
CA PRO A 100 8.27 -0.57 -20.72
C PRO A 100 6.88 -1.21 -20.55
N VAL A 101 6.81 -2.54 -20.40
CA VAL A 101 5.52 -3.21 -20.15
C VAL A 101 5.03 -2.93 -18.73
N VAL A 102 5.94 -2.88 -17.76
CA VAL A 102 5.61 -2.57 -16.36
C VAL A 102 5.17 -1.12 -16.20
N SER A 103 5.91 -0.16 -16.74
CA SER A 103 5.58 1.26 -16.63
C SER A 103 4.29 1.61 -17.36
N VAL A 104 4.10 1.12 -18.60
CA VAL A 104 2.85 1.33 -19.36
C VAL A 104 1.65 0.70 -18.66
N PHE A 105 1.80 -0.50 -18.08
CA PHE A 105 0.72 -1.10 -17.28
C PHE A 105 0.30 -0.18 -16.13
N ILE A 106 1.26 0.33 -15.37
CA ILE A 106 0.99 1.22 -14.23
C ILE A 106 0.32 2.51 -14.71
N GLU A 107 0.82 3.11 -15.79
CA GLU A 107 0.26 4.34 -16.36
C GLU A 107 -1.19 4.15 -16.82
N GLN A 108 -1.47 3.07 -17.55
CA GLN A 108 -2.81 2.74 -18.04
C GLN A 108 -3.82 2.47 -16.92
N HIS A 109 -3.35 2.03 -15.74
CA HIS A 109 -4.20 1.70 -14.60
C HIS A 109 -4.12 2.73 -13.47
N LYS A 110 -3.48 3.89 -13.70
CA LYS A 110 -3.18 4.88 -12.66
C LYS A 110 -4.39 5.29 -11.81
N ASP A 111 -5.55 5.42 -12.44
CA ASP A 111 -6.78 5.86 -11.78
C ASP A 111 -7.30 4.79 -10.81
N VAL A 112 -7.42 3.53 -11.26
CA VAL A 112 -7.89 2.42 -10.41
C VAL A 112 -6.86 2.02 -9.36
N LEU A 113 -5.57 2.26 -9.61
CA LEU A 113 -4.50 2.03 -8.64
C LEU A 113 -4.42 3.12 -7.57
N ALA A 114 -5.11 4.26 -7.72
CA ALA A 114 -4.88 5.46 -6.92
C ALA A 114 -3.39 5.90 -6.95
N LEU A 115 -2.76 5.80 -8.12
CA LEU A 115 -1.31 5.95 -8.28
C LEU A 115 -0.81 7.31 -7.74
N ASP A 116 -1.51 8.40 -8.08
CA ASP A 116 -1.14 9.74 -7.62
C ASP A 116 -1.10 9.83 -6.08
N GLU A 117 -2.02 9.15 -5.39
CA GLU A 117 -2.05 9.14 -3.92
C GLU A 117 -0.90 8.32 -3.34
N GLN A 118 -0.60 7.16 -3.96
CA GLN A 118 0.54 6.34 -3.56
C GLN A 118 1.87 7.06 -3.78
N LEU A 119 2.02 7.79 -4.88
CA LEU A 119 3.21 8.60 -5.16
C LEU A 119 3.35 9.79 -4.20
N ARG A 120 2.24 10.44 -3.79
CA ARG A 120 2.30 11.47 -2.74
C ARG A 120 2.83 10.90 -1.41
N LEU A 121 2.46 9.67 -1.03
CA LEU A 121 3.05 9.01 0.13
C LEU A 121 4.55 8.82 -0.04
N THR A 122 5.02 8.33 -1.19
CA THR A 122 6.46 8.06 -1.37
C THR A 122 7.28 9.35 -1.42
N THR A 123 6.76 10.42 -2.05
CA THR A 123 7.37 11.76 -1.99
C THR A 123 7.45 12.27 -0.56
N TYR A 124 6.39 12.08 0.23
CA TYR A 124 6.39 12.47 1.64
C TYR A 124 7.44 11.71 2.44
N ILE A 125 7.50 10.39 2.28
CA ILE A 125 8.46 9.53 2.96
C ILE A 125 9.90 9.91 2.58
N ALA A 126 10.16 10.21 1.30
CA ALA A 126 11.47 10.69 0.85
C ALA A 126 11.93 11.95 1.60
N SER A 127 11.00 12.84 1.99
CA SER A 127 11.31 14.06 2.74
C SER A 127 11.61 13.84 4.23
N ILE A 128 11.26 12.68 4.80
CA ILE A 128 11.44 12.38 6.23
C ILE A 128 12.35 11.19 6.51
N ARG A 129 12.66 10.33 5.53
CA ARG A 129 13.38 9.05 5.75
C ARG A 129 14.81 9.19 6.26
N GLU A 130 15.41 10.38 6.18
CA GLU A 130 16.73 10.68 6.75
C GLU A 130 16.68 10.96 8.26
N GLN A 131 15.52 11.36 8.78
CA GLN A 131 15.33 11.61 10.21
C GLN A 131 15.35 10.29 10.97
N THR A 132 15.85 10.33 12.21
CA THR A 132 15.71 9.20 13.12
C THR A 132 14.25 9.05 13.54
N LEU A 133 13.78 7.83 13.72
CA LEU A 133 12.44 7.50 14.19
C LEU A 133 12.16 8.13 15.55
N LYS A 134 13.18 8.25 16.41
CA LYS A 134 13.10 8.92 17.70
C LYS A 134 12.79 10.42 17.57
N ASP A 135 13.33 11.09 16.56
CA ASP A 135 13.17 12.53 16.35
C ASP A 135 11.93 12.86 15.51
N MET A 136 11.26 11.86 14.93
CA MET A 136 10.00 12.06 14.20
C MET A 136 8.86 12.44 15.16
N ILE A 137 8.04 13.38 14.72
CA ILE A 137 6.75 13.64 15.38
C ILE A 137 5.85 12.41 15.27
N PRO A 138 4.88 12.22 16.19
CA PRO A 138 4.02 11.04 16.22
C PRO A 138 3.30 10.76 14.89
N GLU A 139 2.87 11.81 14.18
CA GLU A 139 2.19 11.67 12.90
C GLU A 139 3.12 11.19 11.76
N ASP A 140 4.38 11.62 11.76
CA ASP A 140 5.39 11.17 10.79
C ASP A 140 5.79 9.72 11.06
N LEU A 141 5.92 9.35 12.33
CA LEU A 141 6.16 7.98 12.73
C LEU A 141 5.00 7.05 12.32
N LEU A 142 3.75 7.53 12.37
CA LEU A 142 2.58 6.80 11.85
C LEU A 142 2.61 6.65 10.32
N ALA A 143 3.03 7.69 9.60
CA ALA A 143 3.20 7.64 8.14
C ALA A 143 4.30 6.63 7.74
N PHE A 144 5.45 6.70 8.40
CA PHE A 144 6.58 5.80 8.18
C PHE A 144 6.21 4.34 8.55
N SER A 145 5.58 4.14 9.71
CA SER A 145 5.21 2.81 10.18
C SER A 145 3.99 2.21 9.47
N GLY A 146 3.17 2.99 8.77
CA GLY A 146 2.04 2.50 7.99
C GLY A 146 0.78 2.20 8.81
N LYS A 147 0.39 3.14 9.69
CA LYS A 147 -0.83 3.03 10.51
C LYS A 147 -1.66 4.30 10.46
N HIS A 148 -2.89 4.20 9.94
CA HIS A 148 -3.79 5.35 9.93
C HIS A 148 -4.41 5.58 11.31
N THR A 149 -4.50 6.85 11.71
CA THR A 149 -5.27 7.30 12.88
C THR A 149 -5.92 8.64 12.59
N SER A 150 -6.85 9.07 13.44
CA SER A 150 -7.52 10.36 13.31
C SER A 150 -6.63 11.59 13.57
N SER A 151 -5.38 11.42 14.04
CA SER A 151 -4.44 12.54 14.18
C SER A 151 -3.84 12.99 12.85
N LEU A 152 -3.87 12.12 11.83
CA LEU A 152 -3.41 12.40 10.48
C LEU A 152 -4.42 13.31 9.78
N ASP A 153 -4.17 14.61 9.84
CA ASP A 153 -5.00 15.62 9.18
C ASP A 153 -4.87 15.52 7.65
N PRO A 154 -5.98 15.36 6.91
CA PRO A 154 -6.00 15.34 5.45
C PRO A 154 -5.30 16.53 4.78
N SER A 155 -5.21 17.67 5.48
CA SER A 155 -4.51 18.86 5.00
C SER A 155 -3.00 18.65 4.89
N ASN A 156 -2.43 17.80 5.76
CA ASN A 156 -0.99 17.55 5.87
C ASN A 156 -0.61 16.18 5.30
N TYR A 157 -1.48 15.19 5.47
CA TYR A 157 -1.34 13.82 4.99
C TYR A 157 -2.44 13.57 3.96
N ASN A 158 -2.26 14.08 2.75
CA ASN A 158 -3.23 14.00 1.65
C ASN A 158 -3.15 12.67 0.87
N PHE A 159 -2.86 11.60 1.60
CA PHE A 159 -2.65 10.24 1.14
C PHE A 159 -2.92 9.24 2.26
N ASP A 160 -3.26 8.00 1.90
CA ASP A 160 -3.34 6.90 2.85
C ASP A 160 -1.95 6.43 3.24
N VAL A 161 -1.61 6.62 4.51
CA VAL A 161 -0.34 6.12 5.07
C VAL A 161 -0.24 4.59 5.05
N GLU A 162 -1.36 3.88 4.91
CA GLU A 162 -1.40 2.41 4.87
C GLU A 162 -1.12 1.82 3.48
N TRP A 163 -0.91 2.65 2.45
CA TRP A 163 -0.35 2.18 1.19
C TRP A 163 1.03 1.56 1.39
N PHE A 164 1.40 0.55 0.60
CA PHE A 164 2.66 -0.21 0.74
C PHE A 164 2.82 -0.94 2.09
N SER A 165 1.80 -1.71 2.45
CA SER A 165 1.70 -2.55 3.66
C SER A 165 1.29 -1.81 4.95
N SER A 166 0.02 -2.00 5.31
CA SER A 166 -0.56 -1.58 6.60
C SER A 166 0.00 -2.42 7.74
N THR A 167 0.40 -1.76 8.82
CA THR A 167 0.86 -2.39 10.06
C THR A 167 -0.13 -2.22 11.21
N LYS A 168 -1.34 -1.68 10.95
CA LYS A 168 -2.33 -1.35 12.00
C LYS A 168 -2.66 -2.49 12.97
N SER A 169 -2.57 -3.74 12.52
CA SER A 169 -2.83 -4.93 13.34
C SER A 169 -1.64 -5.36 14.21
N ALA A 170 -0.44 -4.85 13.94
CA ALA A 170 0.80 -5.16 14.65
C ALA A 170 0.93 -4.32 15.93
N LYS A 171 0.00 -4.53 16.88
CA LYS A 171 -0.07 -3.75 18.12
C LYS A 171 1.24 -3.76 18.91
N GLY A 172 1.86 -4.93 19.05
CA GLY A 172 3.15 -5.07 19.73
C GLY A 172 4.27 -4.26 19.09
N PHE A 173 4.36 -4.27 17.76
CA PHE A 173 5.31 -3.44 17.03
C PHE A 173 5.10 -1.95 17.31
N HIS A 174 3.85 -1.46 17.24
CA HIS A 174 3.59 -0.04 17.51
C HIS A 174 3.83 0.36 18.97
N LEU A 175 3.65 -0.57 19.92
CA LEU A 175 4.02 -0.36 21.32
C LEU A 175 5.53 -0.17 21.44
N MET A 176 6.31 -1.14 20.93
CA MET A 176 7.77 -1.08 20.98
C MET A 176 8.34 0.15 20.25
N LEU A 177 7.78 0.49 19.08
CA LEU A 177 8.20 1.64 18.30
C LEU A 177 7.93 2.97 19.03
N GLY A 178 6.83 3.04 19.79
CA GLY A 178 6.49 4.22 20.59
C GLY A 178 7.34 4.36 21.84
N ASP A 179 7.61 3.26 22.54
CA ASP A 179 8.33 3.26 23.81
C ASP A 179 9.86 3.34 23.62
N LEU A 180 10.39 2.66 22.60
CA LEU A 180 11.82 2.48 22.36
C LEU A 180 12.21 2.73 20.88
N PRO A 181 11.87 3.89 20.27
CA PRO A 181 12.15 4.17 18.86
C PRO A 181 13.64 4.07 18.49
N ALA A 182 14.53 4.43 19.42
CA ALA A 182 15.98 4.36 19.21
C ALA A 182 16.50 2.95 18.89
N LEU A 183 15.86 1.89 19.39
CA LEU A 183 16.25 0.51 19.05
C LEU A 183 15.96 0.17 17.59
N PHE A 184 14.94 0.80 17.00
CA PHE A 184 14.63 0.66 15.57
C PHE A 184 15.54 1.54 14.72
N ASP A 185 15.97 2.70 15.24
CA ASP A 185 17.03 3.51 14.61
C ASP A 185 18.35 2.76 14.52
N ASP A 186 18.76 2.08 15.61
CA ASP A 186 19.95 1.22 15.62
C ASP A 186 19.87 0.13 14.55
N ALA A 187 18.68 -0.45 14.33
CA ALA A 187 18.48 -1.41 13.25
C ALA A 187 18.59 -0.76 11.87
N LEU A 188 17.89 0.35 11.64
CA LEU A 188 17.88 1.04 10.35
C LEU A 188 19.23 1.66 9.98
N ALA A 189 20.07 1.99 10.96
CA ALA A 189 21.42 2.51 10.73
C ALA A 189 22.30 1.55 9.88
N HIS A 190 22.02 0.25 9.92
CA HIS A 190 22.71 -0.75 9.09
C HIS A 190 22.27 -0.74 7.63
N ILE A 191 21.15 -0.11 7.29
CA ILE A 191 20.68 0.00 5.91
C ILE A 191 21.12 1.36 5.36
N PRO A 192 21.98 1.47 4.35
CA PRO A 192 22.38 2.77 3.83
C PRO A 192 21.21 3.48 3.13
N LEU A 193 21.11 4.80 3.30
CA LEU A 193 20.06 5.64 2.69
C LEU A 193 20.15 5.68 1.16
N GLU A 194 21.38 5.59 0.64
CA GLU A 194 21.69 5.65 -0.78
C GLU A 194 22.77 4.61 -1.12
N GLY A 195 22.90 4.27 -2.39
CA GLY A 195 23.88 3.31 -2.87
C GLY A 195 23.46 1.85 -2.68
N GLU A 196 24.42 0.93 -2.77
CA GLU A 196 24.18 -0.51 -2.67
C GLU A 196 23.78 -0.92 -1.25
N VAL A 197 22.79 -1.81 -1.12
CA VAL A 197 22.46 -2.51 0.13
C VAL A 197 22.90 -3.95 -0.02
N THR A 198 23.77 -4.41 0.86
CA THR A 198 24.30 -5.77 0.84
C THR A 198 23.47 -6.71 1.71
N GLU A 199 23.70 -8.02 1.56
CA GLU A 199 23.09 -9.02 2.45
C GLU A 199 23.57 -8.85 3.90
N ALA A 200 24.82 -8.43 4.11
CA ALA A 200 25.37 -8.19 5.45
C ALA A 200 24.63 -7.03 6.15
N ASP A 201 24.36 -5.94 5.42
CA ASP A 201 23.57 -4.81 5.91
C ASP A 201 22.19 -5.25 6.39
N TYR A 202 21.51 -6.07 5.56
CA TYR A 202 20.21 -6.64 5.91
C TYR A 202 20.28 -7.58 7.12
N GLN A 203 21.31 -8.44 7.19
CA GLN A 203 21.48 -9.36 8.32
C GLN A 203 21.68 -8.61 9.64
N GLU A 204 22.49 -7.55 9.64
CA GLU A 204 22.67 -6.70 10.82
C GLU A 204 21.38 -5.96 11.21
N PHE A 205 20.63 -5.45 10.23
CA PHE A 205 19.29 -4.91 10.49
C PHE A 205 18.39 -5.95 11.19
N VAL A 206 18.36 -7.19 10.69
CA VAL A 206 17.53 -8.25 11.28
C VAL A 206 17.96 -8.53 12.72
N VAL A 207 19.26 -8.66 12.98
CA VAL A 207 19.77 -8.89 14.34
C VAL A 207 19.29 -7.79 15.28
N LYS A 208 19.50 -6.52 14.94
CA LYS A 208 19.09 -5.37 15.76
C LYS A 208 17.57 -5.25 15.90
N TYR A 209 16.82 -5.46 14.82
CA TYR A 209 15.36 -5.44 14.83
C TYR A 209 14.80 -6.52 15.76
N LEU A 210 15.37 -7.73 15.77
CA LEU A 210 14.96 -8.78 16.70
C LEU A 210 15.29 -8.41 18.16
N LEU A 211 16.46 -7.84 18.40
CA LEU A 211 16.89 -7.38 19.73
C LEU A 211 15.95 -6.30 20.31
N ALA A 212 15.34 -5.47 19.46
CA ALA A 212 14.37 -4.44 19.88
C ALA A 212 13.14 -5.01 20.62
N PHE A 213 12.91 -6.33 20.53
CA PHE A 213 11.79 -7.01 21.19
C PHE A 213 12.23 -7.92 22.36
N ASN A 214 13.53 -8.05 22.66
CA ASN A 214 14.04 -9.04 23.62
C ASN A 214 13.44 -8.95 25.03
N GLU A 215 13.19 -7.72 25.51
CA GLU A 215 12.60 -7.46 26.83
C GLU A 215 11.06 -7.39 26.79
N SER A 216 10.47 -7.63 25.63
CA SER A 216 9.03 -7.58 25.40
C SER A 216 8.44 -8.99 25.28
N ASN A 217 7.14 -9.12 25.59
CA ASN A 217 6.38 -10.33 25.28
C ASN A 217 5.94 -10.40 23.81
N GLU A 218 6.29 -9.40 23.01
CA GLU A 218 5.86 -9.27 21.62
C GLU A 218 6.83 -9.99 20.68
N LYS A 219 6.28 -10.60 19.63
CA LYS A 219 7.11 -11.34 18.66
C LYS A 219 7.35 -10.49 17.42
N PRO A 220 8.62 -10.22 17.06
CA PRO A 220 8.93 -9.53 15.81
C PRO A 220 8.47 -10.38 14.62
N THR A 221 7.85 -9.70 13.64
CA THR A 221 7.36 -10.30 12.39
C THR A 221 7.84 -9.51 11.17
N LEU A 222 7.75 -10.14 10.00
CA LEU A 222 8.18 -9.61 8.72
C LEU A 222 7.41 -8.36 8.28
N ALA A 223 6.09 -8.33 8.41
CA ALA A 223 5.29 -7.24 7.83
C ALA A 223 5.72 -5.84 8.35
N PRO A 224 5.88 -5.62 9.67
CA PRO A 224 6.39 -4.33 10.16
C PRO A 224 7.86 -4.08 9.82
N ALA A 225 8.71 -5.11 9.88
CA ALA A 225 10.13 -4.97 9.55
C ALA A 225 10.33 -4.51 8.10
N THR A 226 9.66 -5.20 7.17
CA THR A 226 9.73 -4.92 5.73
C THR A 226 9.05 -3.60 5.38
N ARG A 227 8.06 -3.14 6.16
CA ARG A 227 7.53 -1.77 6.05
C ARG A 227 8.59 -0.72 6.39
N LEU A 228 9.30 -0.85 7.52
CA LEU A 228 10.37 0.09 7.87
C LEU A 228 11.47 0.13 6.81
N LEU A 229 11.89 -1.05 6.34
CA LEU A 229 12.88 -1.18 5.26
C LEU A 229 12.40 -0.53 3.95
N ALA A 230 11.16 -0.76 3.56
CA ALA A 230 10.56 -0.20 2.34
C ALA A 230 10.43 1.33 2.40
N MET A 231 10.16 1.92 3.58
CA MET A 231 10.12 3.38 3.70
C MET A 231 11.52 4.00 3.71
N ARG A 232 12.54 3.26 4.16
CA ARG A 232 13.94 3.72 4.09
C ARG A 232 14.51 3.59 2.67
N ARG A 233 14.31 2.44 2.04
CA ARG A 233 14.82 2.07 0.71
C ARG A 233 13.71 1.47 -0.17
N PRO A 234 12.79 2.33 -0.67
CA PRO A 234 11.66 1.91 -1.52
C PRO A 234 12.11 1.36 -2.89
N ASP A 235 13.37 1.55 -3.24
CA ASP A 235 14.04 1.05 -4.43
C ASP A 235 14.68 -0.34 -4.23
N VAL A 236 14.74 -0.86 -2.99
CA VAL A 236 15.38 -2.15 -2.66
C VAL A 236 14.42 -3.15 -2.02
N PHE A 237 13.58 -2.71 -1.08
CA PHE A 237 12.78 -3.63 -0.26
C PHE A 237 11.30 -3.63 -0.66
N THR A 238 10.79 -4.81 -1.02
CA THR A 238 9.35 -5.02 -1.25
C THR A 238 8.63 -5.31 0.07
N PRO A 239 7.72 -4.43 0.51
CA PRO A 239 7.04 -4.64 1.79
C PRO A 239 6.08 -5.83 1.72
N ILE A 240 6.04 -6.62 2.78
CA ILE A 240 5.16 -7.79 2.88
C ILE A 240 3.89 -7.42 3.64
N ASN A 241 2.76 -7.90 3.11
CA ASN A 241 1.47 -7.93 3.80
C ASN A 241 1.00 -9.39 3.92
N ASN A 242 0.66 -9.84 5.13
CA ASN A 242 0.24 -11.22 5.41
C ASN A 242 -0.93 -11.71 4.54
N THR A 243 -1.86 -10.82 4.17
CA THR A 243 -3.03 -11.17 3.34
C THR A 243 -2.68 -11.36 1.86
N ARG A 244 -1.55 -10.82 1.43
CA ARG A 244 -1.10 -10.79 0.03
C ARG A 244 0.15 -11.62 -0.24
N LEU A 245 0.86 -12.01 0.82
CA LEU A 245 2.11 -12.77 0.77
C LEU A 245 1.97 -14.08 0.00
N ASP A 246 0.83 -14.76 0.13
CA ASP A 246 0.59 -16.04 -0.55
C ASP A 246 0.58 -15.89 -2.08
N ALA A 247 -0.09 -14.86 -2.58
CA ALA A 247 -0.14 -14.55 -4.00
C ALA A 247 1.25 -14.13 -4.51
N LEU A 248 2.00 -13.33 -3.74
CA LEU A 248 3.38 -12.97 -4.08
C LEU A 248 4.30 -14.19 -4.17
N CYS A 249 4.34 -15.02 -3.12
CA CYS A 249 5.18 -16.22 -3.11
C CYS A 249 4.82 -17.16 -4.28
N SER A 250 3.52 -17.38 -4.51
CA SER A 250 3.05 -18.23 -5.61
C SER A 250 3.48 -17.65 -6.96
N ALA A 251 3.29 -16.35 -7.18
CA ALA A 251 3.66 -15.69 -8.42
C ALA A 251 5.16 -15.79 -8.72
N LEU A 252 6.00 -15.61 -7.68
CA LEU A 252 7.45 -15.77 -7.73
C LEU A 252 7.91 -17.23 -7.82
N ALA A 253 7.00 -18.20 -7.76
CA ALA A 253 7.29 -19.63 -7.72
C ALA A 253 8.22 -20.06 -6.57
N ILE A 254 8.03 -19.45 -5.39
CA ILE A 254 8.75 -19.80 -4.16
C ILE A 254 7.80 -20.41 -3.14
N THR A 255 8.35 -21.24 -2.25
CA THR A 255 7.58 -21.78 -1.12
C THR A 255 7.12 -20.64 -0.22
N LYS A 256 5.86 -20.71 0.24
CA LYS A 256 5.29 -19.74 1.16
C LYS A 256 6.22 -19.44 2.34
N LEU A 257 6.43 -18.16 2.62
CA LEU A 257 7.13 -17.67 3.80
C LEU A 257 6.19 -17.72 5.00
N ASN A 258 6.70 -18.12 6.15
CA ASN A 258 6.05 -17.78 7.42
C ASN A 258 6.39 -16.32 7.79
N ASN A 259 5.63 -15.73 8.71
CA ASN A 259 5.75 -14.32 9.07
C ASN A 259 7.01 -13.97 9.89
N ARG A 260 7.95 -14.90 10.08
CA ARG A 260 9.24 -14.72 10.77
C ARG A 260 10.42 -15.27 9.97
N ASP A 261 10.23 -15.61 8.69
CA ASP A 261 11.28 -16.11 7.80
C ASP A 261 12.17 -14.96 7.29
N PHE A 262 12.90 -14.28 8.17
CA PHE A 262 13.75 -13.14 7.82
C PHE A 262 14.87 -13.48 6.83
N ALA A 263 15.53 -14.63 6.99
CA ALA A 263 16.58 -15.05 6.05
C ALA A 263 16.02 -15.27 4.64
N ARG A 264 14.91 -16.01 4.54
CA ARG A 264 14.26 -16.29 3.25
C ARG A 264 13.59 -15.07 2.64
N TYR A 265 13.19 -14.06 3.41
CA TYR A 265 12.69 -12.81 2.83
C TYR A 265 13.75 -12.17 1.91
N TRP A 266 15.00 -12.08 2.36
CA TRP A 266 16.07 -11.52 1.54
C TRP A 266 16.32 -12.37 0.29
N GLN A 267 16.51 -13.67 0.48
CA GLN A 267 16.87 -14.59 -0.59
C GLN A 267 15.73 -14.79 -1.60
N ASP A 268 14.51 -15.05 -1.12
CA ASP A 268 13.40 -15.47 -1.98
C ASP A 268 12.58 -14.28 -2.51
N ILE A 269 12.55 -13.14 -1.82
CA ILE A 269 11.79 -11.95 -2.24
C ILE A 269 12.72 -10.88 -2.81
N VAL A 270 13.61 -10.32 -1.97
CA VAL A 270 14.42 -9.15 -2.36
C VAL A 270 15.32 -9.49 -3.53
N GLN A 271 16.13 -10.56 -3.42
CA GLN A 271 17.02 -10.96 -4.51
C GLN A 271 16.27 -11.39 -5.76
N THR A 272 15.15 -12.12 -5.64
CA THR A 272 14.35 -12.54 -6.79
C THR A 272 13.81 -11.34 -7.58
N ILE A 273 13.20 -10.37 -6.89
CA ILE A 273 12.62 -9.17 -7.51
C ILE A 273 13.74 -8.30 -8.11
N ASN A 274 14.82 -8.06 -7.36
CA ASN A 274 15.93 -7.24 -7.84
C ASN A 274 16.64 -7.86 -9.06
N ASN A 275 16.53 -9.17 -9.23
CA ASN A 275 17.08 -9.89 -10.38
C ASN A 275 16.21 -9.89 -11.63
N MET A 276 14.95 -9.46 -11.54
CA MET A 276 14.04 -9.42 -12.69
C MET A 276 14.47 -8.39 -13.74
N SER A 277 14.15 -8.68 -15.01
CA SER A 277 14.54 -7.84 -16.15
C SER A 277 14.02 -6.41 -16.02
N TRP A 278 12.73 -6.21 -15.71
CA TRP A 278 12.17 -4.87 -15.52
C TRP A 278 12.87 -4.08 -14.40
N PHE A 279 13.29 -4.75 -13.33
CA PHE A 279 13.93 -4.08 -12.19
C PHE A 279 15.34 -3.58 -12.53
N LYS A 280 16.10 -4.39 -13.28
CA LYS A 280 17.45 -4.05 -13.77
C LYS A 280 17.43 -3.03 -14.91
N MET A 281 16.40 -3.08 -15.75
CA MET A 281 16.25 -2.20 -16.90
C MET A 281 15.56 -0.87 -16.55
N ALA A 282 14.99 -0.73 -15.35
CA ALA A 282 14.24 0.44 -14.94
C ALA A 282 15.05 1.73 -15.14
N ASN A 283 14.51 2.64 -15.93
CA ASN A 283 15.16 3.90 -16.31
C ASN A 283 14.15 5.04 -16.26
N GLY A 284 14.63 6.27 -16.02
CA GLY A 284 13.79 7.45 -15.80
C GLY A 284 13.62 8.30 -17.05
N GLU A 285 13.03 7.75 -18.12
CA GLU A 285 12.84 8.45 -19.40
C GLU A 285 11.79 9.58 -19.31
N SER A 286 10.70 9.34 -18.56
CA SER A 286 9.66 10.33 -18.25
C SER A 286 9.65 10.74 -16.77
N GLU A 287 8.91 11.80 -16.43
CA GLU A 287 8.72 12.20 -15.02
C GLU A 287 8.08 11.07 -14.19
N LEU A 288 7.08 10.40 -14.75
CA LEU A 288 6.46 9.24 -14.11
C LEU A 288 7.49 8.11 -13.92
N ASP A 289 8.29 7.80 -14.95
CA ASP A 289 9.29 6.74 -14.82
C ASP A 289 10.34 7.07 -13.75
N GLN A 290 10.78 8.33 -13.63
CA GLN A 290 11.69 8.73 -12.55
C GLN A 290 11.09 8.46 -11.17
N GLN A 291 9.81 8.79 -10.99
CA GLN A 291 9.09 8.49 -9.74
C GLN A 291 8.97 6.98 -9.51
N LEU A 292 8.64 6.20 -10.54
CA LEU A 292 8.52 4.74 -10.43
C LEU A 292 9.87 4.05 -10.16
N VAL A 293 10.96 4.52 -10.78
CA VAL A 293 12.33 4.03 -10.57
C VAL A 293 12.75 4.25 -9.11
N ALA A 294 12.45 5.42 -8.54
CA ALA A 294 12.77 5.74 -7.15
C ALA A 294 12.05 4.81 -6.15
N ILE A 295 10.97 4.15 -6.57
CA ILE A 295 10.16 3.25 -5.73
C ILE A 295 10.06 1.85 -6.30
N LYS A 296 11.02 1.44 -7.16
CA LYS A 296 10.88 0.25 -7.99
C LYS A 296 10.63 -1.05 -7.22
N ALA A 297 11.09 -1.17 -5.97
CA ALA A 297 10.81 -2.35 -5.14
C ALA A 297 9.39 -2.36 -4.55
N LEU A 298 8.67 -1.23 -4.59
CA LEU A 298 7.27 -1.14 -4.21
C LEU A 298 6.30 -1.53 -5.34
N LEU A 299 6.74 -1.52 -6.60
CA LEU A 299 5.88 -1.78 -7.76
C LEU A 299 5.10 -3.09 -7.72
N PRO A 300 5.59 -4.21 -7.16
CA PRO A 300 4.76 -5.41 -6.96
C PRO A 300 3.46 -5.13 -6.20
N CYS A 301 3.40 -4.10 -5.34
CA CYS A 301 2.17 -3.69 -4.65
C CYS A 301 1.09 -3.15 -5.59
N LEU A 302 1.47 -2.69 -6.78
CA LEU A 302 0.59 -2.15 -7.83
C LEU A 302 0.07 -3.24 -8.79
N PHE A 303 0.53 -4.48 -8.65
CA PHE A 303 0.12 -5.62 -9.47
C PHE A 303 -0.88 -6.55 -8.75
N TYR A 304 -1.34 -6.17 -7.56
CA TYR A 304 -2.51 -6.81 -6.97
C TYR A 304 -3.79 -6.29 -7.63
N TYR A 305 -4.85 -7.09 -7.55
CA TYR A 305 -6.17 -6.68 -8.03
C TYR A 305 -6.58 -5.32 -7.46
N ALA A 306 -6.98 -4.42 -8.36
CA ALA A 306 -7.56 -3.13 -8.05
C ALA A 306 -8.81 -2.92 -8.91
N ASP A 307 -9.76 -2.18 -8.37
CA ASP A 307 -10.97 -1.79 -9.09
C ASP A 307 -11.34 -0.33 -8.81
N LYS A 308 -12.48 0.10 -9.36
CA LYS A 308 -13.02 1.46 -9.15
C LYS A 308 -13.19 1.86 -7.68
N ASN A 309 -13.30 0.90 -6.76
CA ASN A 309 -13.47 1.17 -5.33
C ASN A 309 -12.11 1.26 -4.62
N THR A 310 -11.00 0.88 -5.25
CA THR A 310 -9.66 0.97 -4.62
C THR A 310 -9.33 2.39 -4.15
N PRO A 311 -9.50 3.46 -4.97
CA PRO A 311 -9.26 4.82 -4.50
C PRO A 311 -10.22 5.25 -3.38
N GLU A 312 -11.50 4.88 -3.48
CA GLU A 312 -12.50 5.20 -2.46
C GLU A 312 -12.23 4.52 -1.12
N ASN A 313 -11.45 3.44 -1.14
CA ASN A 313 -11.08 2.71 0.06
C ASN A 313 -9.94 3.35 0.86
N SER A 314 -9.27 4.37 0.32
CA SER A 314 -8.27 5.16 1.03
C SER A 314 -8.82 5.73 2.34
N ASN A 315 -8.06 5.57 3.42
CA ASN A 315 -8.38 6.20 4.70
C ASN A 315 -8.37 7.74 4.61
N TYR A 316 -7.52 8.31 3.76
CA TYR A 316 -7.50 9.76 3.49
C TYR A 316 -8.81 10.20 2.83
N ILE A 317 -9.25 9.53 1.76
CA ILE A 317 -10.50 9.86 1.07
C ILE A 317 -11.71 9.68 2.00
N LYS A 318 -11.74 8.60 2.78
CA LYS A 318 -12.78 8.35 3.79
C LYS A 318 -12.84 9.45 4.84
N LEU A 319 -11.69 9.97 5.28
CA LEU A 319 -11.62 11.03 6.27
C LEU A 319 -12.02 12.40 5.67
N LEU A 320 -11.61 12.68 4.43
CA LEU A 320 -11.95 13.90 3.71
C LEU A 320 -13.46 14.03 3.45
N ASN A 321 -14.08 12.92 3.04
CA ASN A 321 -15.51 12.85 2.71
C ASN A 321 -16.41 12.64 3.95
N LYS A 322 -15.82 12.56 5.15
CA LYS A 322 -16.59 12.40 6.38
C LYS A 322 -17.50 13.63 6.56
N PRO A 323 -18.84 13.46 6.62
CA PRO A 323 -19.75 14.59 6.69
C PRO A 323 -19.43 15.44 7.93
N LYS A 324 -19.19 16.74 7.73
CA LYS A 324 -19.04 17.71 8.82
C LYS A 324 -20.37 17.75 9.56
N ARG A 325 -20.46 17.07 10.71
CA ARG A 325 -21.66 17.14 11.56
C ARG A 325 -21.99 18.61 11.83
N ALA A 326 -23.23 19.00 11.55
CA ALA A 326 -23.77 20.30 11.98
C ALA A 326 -23.57 20.43 13.49
N THR A 327 -22.84 21.46 13.90
CA THR A 327 -22.79 22.06 15.23
C THR A 327 -23.26 21.16 16.38
N SER A 328 -22.36 20.30 16.86
CA SER A 328 -22.30 20.03 18.30
C SER A 328 -21.10 20.81 18.85
N THR A 329 -21.37 21.74 19.74
CA THR A 329 -20.45 22.56 20.52
C THR A 329 -19.59 21.69 21.46
N GLY A 330 -18.83 20.72 20.92
CA GLY A 330 -18.17 19.75 21.78
C GLY A 330 -17.27 18.69 21.13
N THR A 331 -16.97 18.70 19.83
CA THR A 331 -15.83 17.91 19.35
C THR A 331 -14.55 18.61 19.76
N LYS A 332 -13.95 18.17 20.87
CA LYS A 332 -12.56 18.51 21.22
C LYS A 332 -11.70 18.22 19.99
N LYS A 333 -11.38 19.26 19.20
CA LYS A 333 -10.32 19.16 18.19
C LYS A 333 -9.09 18.67 18.95
N VAL A 334 -8.51 17.56 18.50
CA VAL A 334 -7.33 16.98 19.14
C VAL A 334 -6.26 18.06 19.11
N ARG A 335 -5.88 18.56 20.29
CA ARG A 335 -4.82 19.56 20.42
C ARG A 335 -3.51 18.86 20.03
N ARG A 336 -2.78 19.45 19.08
CA ARG A 336 -1.45 18.96 18.71
C ARG A 336 -0.45 19.39 19.76
N GLY A 337 0.59 18.58 19.94
CA GLY A 337 1.78 19.01 20.69
C GLY A 337 2.38 20.25 20.04
N LYS A 338 2.94 21.14 20.86
CA LYS A 338 3.58 22.38 20.37
C LYS A 338 4.66 22.10 19.33
N GLU A 339 5.49 21.11 19.59
CA GLU A 339 6.57 20.64 18.70
C GLU A 339 6.05 20.07 17.38
N SER A 340 5.00 19.23 17.41
CA SER A 340 4.33 18.74 16.20
C SER A 340 3.76 19.89 15.35
N ALA A 341 3.13 20.89 15.98
CA ALA A 341 2.63 22.06 15.27
C ALA A 341 3.76 22.91 14.65
N GLU A 342 4.88 23.09 15.36
CA GLU A 342 6.05 23.82 14.86
C GLU A 342 6.65 23.13 13.63
N ILE A 343 6.95 21.83 13.72
CA ILE A 343 7.56 21.06 12.62
C ILE A 343 6.67 21.04 11.38
N LEU A 344 5.36 20.84 11.55
CA LEU A 344 4.42 20.82 10.43
C LEU A 344 4.28 22.20 9.76
N VAL A 345 4.31 23.29 10.54
CA VAL A 345 4.26 24.65 9.99
C VAL A 345 5.57 24.99 9.31
N ASP A 346 6.72 24.67 9.91
CA ASP A 346 8.03 24.93 9.34
C ASP A 346 8.21 24.22 8.00
N ARG A 347 7.79 22.96 7.92
CA ARG A 347 7.77 22.20 6.67
C ARG A 347 6.91 22.88 5.59
N ALA A 348 5.72 23.35 5.95
CA ALA A 348 4.85 24.04 5.00
C ALA A 348 5.39 25.41 4.56
N LEU A 349 6.07 26.14 5.46
CA LEU A 349 6.66 27.45 5.16
C LEU A 349 7.98 27.36 4.38
N ALA A 350 8.66 26.21 4.42
CA ALA A 350 9.88 25.94 3.67
C ALA A 350 9.65 25.76 2.16
N ALA A 351 8.40 25.66 1.70
CA ALA A 351 8.09 25.61 0.28
C ALA A 351 8.61 26.87 -0.46
N GLU A 352 9.22 26.67 -1.62
CA GLU A 352 9.86 27.74 -2.40
C GLU A 352 8.87 28.83 -2.85
N ASP A 353 7.60 28.46 -3.06
CA ASP A 353 6.51 29.33 -3.47
C ASP A 353 5.85 30.11 -2.31
N MET A 354 6.37 29.98 -1.09
CA MET A 354 5.77 30.60 0.10
C MET A 354 6.13 32.09 0.20
N PRO A 355 5.14 33.02 0.15
CA PRO A 355 5.42 34.45 0.24
C PRO A 355 6.07 34.87 1.56
N GLU A 356 7.00 35.83 1.52
CA GLU A 356 7.71 36.31 2.72
C GLU A 356 6.78 36.84 3.81
N HIS A 357 5.69 37.51 3.44
CA HIS A 357 4.72 38.03 4.41
C HIS A 357 4.00 36.90 5.18
N ILE A 358 3.85 35.71 4.59
CA ILE A 358 3.29 34.53 5.27
C ILE A 358 4.35 33.92 6.19
N ARG A 359 5.61 33.83 5.73
CA ARG A 359 6.73 33.36 6.56
C ARG A 359 6.89 34.22 7.82
N ALA A 360 6.71 35.54 7.72
CA ALA A 360 6.75 36.46 8.85
C ALA A 360 5.63 36.25 9.90
N LYS A 361 4.58 35.47 9.57
CA LYS A 361 3.47 35.15 10.48
C LYS A 361 3.55 33.75 11.09
N ARG A 362 4.73 33.11 11.02
CA ARG A 362 5.02 31.77 11.55
C ARG A 362 4.38 31.50 12.92
N ASP A 363 4.64 32.34 13.92
CA ASP A 363 4.15 32.10 15.30
C ASP A 363 2.62 32.15 15.42
N SER A 364 1.98 32.99 14.60
CA SER A 364 0.52 33.07 14.53
C SER A 364 -0.08 31.81 13.91
N ILE A 365 0.57 31.27 12.87
CA ILE A 365 0.18 30.01 12.22
C ILE A 365 0.34 28.84 13.19
N ILE A 366 1.46 28.77 13.91
CA ILE A 366 1.71 27.73 14.93
C ILE A 366 0.62 27.76 16.00
N SER A 367 0.26 28.94 16.51
CA SER A 367 -0.78 29.07 17.54
C SER A 367 -2.13 28.52 17.07
N GLU A 368 -2.52 28.78 15.82
CA GLU A 368 -3.78 28.26 15.26
C GLU A 368 -3.72 26.75 14.99
N VAL A 369 -2.57 26.23 14.56
CA VAL A 369 -2.35 24.80 14.33
C VAL A 369 -2.37 24.01 15.65
N GLN A 370 -1.81 24.57 16.73
CA GLN A 370 -1.91 24.00 18.08
C GLN A 370 -3.35 23.92 18.58
N LYS A 371 -4.20 24.89 18.19
CA LYS A 371 -5.64 24.87 18.47
C LYS A 371 -6.41 23.82 17.63
N GLY A 372 -5.72 23.10 16.75
CA GLY A 372 -6.26 22.01 15.94
C GLY A 372 -6.83 22.45 14.60
N ARG A 373 -6.42 23.62 14.08
CA ARG A 373 -6.68 24.00 12.67
C ARG A 373 -5.64 23.33 11.77
N GLY A 374 -6.02 22.97 10.54
CA GLY A 374 -5.07 22.41 9.57
C GLY A 374 -4.03 23.43 9.13
N VAL A 375 -2.82 23.00 8.79
CA VAL A 375 -1.73 23.92 8.39
C VAL A 375 -2.11 24.67 7.12
N ASN A 376 -2.54 23.94 6.08
CA ASN A 376 -2.95 24.54 4.81
C ASN A 376 -4.21 25.42 4.92
N GLU A 377 -5.17 25.04 5.76
CA GLU A 377 -6.34 25.89 6.06
C GLU A 377 -5.90 27.21 6.71
N THR A 378 -4.95 27.14 7.65
CA THR A 378 -4.42 28.33 8.33
C THR A 378 -3.62 29.21 7.38
N ILE A 379 -2.77 28.63 6.54
CA ILE A 379 -1.98 29.37 5.54
C ILE A 379 -2.91 30.03 4.52
N SER A 380 -3.93 29.33 4.01
CA SER A 380 -4.92 29.89 3.09
C SER A 380 -5.69 31.06 3.70
N LEU A 381 -6.09 30.93 4.97
CA LEU A 381 -6.72 32.02 5.72
C LEU A 381 -5.78 33.23 5.87
N MET A 382 -4.51 33.00 6.22
CA MET A 382 -3.50 34.07 6.32
C MET A 382 -3.27 34.75 4.97
N ARG A 383 -3.20 34.00 3.86
CA ARG A 383 -3.13 34.56 2.50
C ARG A 383 -4.37 35.39 2.15
N THR A 384 -5.56 34.99 2.59
CA THR A 384 -6.80 35.74 2.32
C THR A 384 -6.88 37.03 3.15
N ILE A 385 -6.36 37.02 4.37
CA ILE A 385 -6.41 38.18 5.29
C ILE A 385 -5.30 39.19 4.99
N PHE A 386 -4.12 38.73 4.56
CA PHE A 386 -2.90 39.54 4.45
C PHE A 386 -2.28 39.59 3.06
N GLY A 387 -2.84 38.88 2.07
CA GLY A 387 -2.37 38.81 0.69
C GLY A 387 -3.06 39.78 -0.25
#